data_AF-A0A0F7S652-F1
#
_entry.id   AF-A0A0F7S652-F1
#
_cell.length_a   1.000
_cell.length_b   1.000
_cell.length_c   1.000
_cell.angle_alpha   90.00
_cell.angle_beta   90.00
_cell.angle_gamma   90.00
#
_symmetry.space_group_name_H-M   'P 1'
#
loop_
_entity.id
_entity.type
_entity.pdbx_description
1 polymer ?
#
loop_
_entity_poly.entity_id
_entity_poly.type
_entity_poly.pdbx_seq_one_letter_code
_entity_poly.pdbx_strand_id
1 'polypeptide(L)'
;PQGKLADIPVIQSNNLDEGTLFAQKQLNNSADFETWVRSAAVIYNTSYTEQALQQVYKLYPDIPEQGSPYYNAETPTSAGMTTDLGSRKYSPLESNQYKRSAAFFGDFTFQAHRRTYLKAATLGWKTNKNNVWSFEFKQNDKFASNGTGSPLGAYHGSELKYFFVRPDGRQK
;
A
#
# COMPACT_ATOMS: atom_id res chain seq x y z
N PRO A 1 9.26 -16.46 11.69
CA PRO A 1 9.46 -17.39 10.56
C PRO A 1 10.42 -18.53 10.95
N GLN A 2 9.98 -19.79 10.90
CA GLN A 2 10.80 -20.98 11.19
C GLN A 2 11.84 -21.30 10.08
N GLY A 3 12.12 -20.35 9.19
CA GLY A 3 13.11 -20.51 8.13
C GLY A 3 12.72 -21.42 6.96
N LYS A 4 11.52 -22.02 6.96
CA LYS A 4 11.00 -22.91 5.89
C LYS A 4 10.62 -22.15 4.61
N LEU A 5 11.51 -21.30 4.13
CA LEU A 5 11.45 -20.62 2.83
C LEU A 5 12.61 -21.15 1.99
N ALA A 6 12.43 -21.27 0.67
CA ALA A 6 13.52 -21.60 -0.23
C ALA A 6 14.66 -20.57 -0.08
N ASP A 7 15.90 -21.02 -0.12
CA ASP A 7 17.08 -20.15 -0.07
C ASP A 7 17.57 -19.87 -1.49
N ILE A 8 16.99 -18.84 -2.10
CA ILE A 8 17.27 -18.40 -3.47
C ILE A 8 17.44 -16.87 -3.49
N PRO A 9 18.08 -16.30 -4.52
CA PRO A 9 18.02 -14.86 -4.76
C PRO A 9 16.58 -14.36 -4.90
N VAL A 10 16.29 -13.19 -4.34
CA VAL A 10 14.94 -12.61 -4.27
C VAL A 10 14.96 -11.17 -4.77
N ILE A 11 13.98 -10.83 -5.62
CA ILE A 11 13.51 -9.46 -5.79
C ILE A 11 12.03 -9.45 -5.39
N GLN A 12 11.66 -8.62 -4.42
CA GLN A 12 10.26 -8.43 -4.03
C GLN A 12 9.97 -6.95 -3.78
N SER A 13 8.89 -6.46 -4.35
CA SER A 13 8.46 -5.06 -4.27
C SER A 13 6.99 -4.97 -3.91
N ASN A 14 6.57 -3.75 -3.62
CA ASN A 14 5.18 -3.32 -3.59
C ASN A 14 5.12 -1.94 -4.24
N ASN A 15 3.92 -1.50 -4.59
CA ASN A 15 3.67 -0.12 -4.94
C ASN A 15 3.51 0.74 -3.68
N LEU A 16 3.63 2.06 -3.81
CA LEU A 16 3.47 2.98 -2.69
C LEU A 16 2.04 2.92 -2.12
N ASP A 17 1.04 2.85 -2.99
CA ASP A 17 -0.36 3.04 -2.66
C ASP A 17 -1.17 1.74 -2.86
N GLU A 18 -0.61 0.58 -2.45
CA GLU A 18 -1.22 -0.75 -2.64
C GLU A 18 -2.69 -0.84 -2.22
N GLY A 19 -3.06 -0.14 -1.15
CA GLY A 19 -4.39 -0.24 -0.58
C GLY A 19 -5.46 0.58 -1.28
N THR A 20 -5.12 1.57 -2.12
CA THR A 20 -6.10 2.53 -2.65
C THR A 20 -7.16 1.90 -3.55
N LEU A 21 -6.81 0.83 -4.27
CA LEU A 21 -7.78 0.08 -5.08
C LEU A 21 -8.79 -0.71 -4.24
N PHE A 22 -8.41 -1.11 -3.02
CA PHE A 22 -9.17 -1.99 -2.13
C PHE A 22 -9.77 -1.26 -0.91
N ALA A 23 -9.43 0.01 -0.76
CA ALA A 23 -9.83 0.86 0.35
C ALA A 23 -11.34 0.99 0.45
N GLN A 24 -11.81 1.18 1.68
CA GLN A 24 -13.22 1.14 1.96
C GLN A 24 -13.89 2.47 1.60
N LYS A 25 -14.92 2.39 0.75
CA LYS A 25 -15.49 3.56 0.06
C LYS A 25 -16.57 4.29 0.84
N GLN A 26 -17.04 3.72 1.96
CA GLN A 26 -18.18 4.22 2.74
C GLN A 26 -17.89 4.13 4.25
N LEU A 27 -16.90 4.87 4.73
CA LEU A 27 -16.55 4.97 6.15
C LEU A 27 -16.52 6.44 6.58
N ASN A 28 -17.42 6.83 7.49
CA ASN A 28 -17.67 8.24 7.78
C ASN A 28 -16.90 8.76 8.99
N ASN A 29 -16.51 7.87 9.90
CA ASN A 29 -15.91 8.21 11.19
C ASN A 29 -15.00 7.08 11.70
N SER A 30 -14.30 7.32 12.81
CA SER A 30 -13.39 6.35 13.40
C SER A 30 -14.07 5.05 13.86
N ALA A 31 -15.32 5.10 14.34
CA ALA A 31 -16.05 3.90 14.76
C ALA A 31 -16.37 2.98 13.57
N ASP A 32 -16.73 3.56 12.41
CA ASP A 32 -16.92 2.80 11.16
C ASP A 32 -15.60 2.11 10.76
N PHE A 33 -14.48 2.84 10.84
CA PHE A 33 -13.15 2.32 10.55
C PHE A 33 -12.75 1.16 11.47
N GLU A 34 -12.91 1.31 12.79
CA GLU A 34 -12.59 0.26 13.76
C GLU A 34 -13.44 -1.00 13.56
N THR A 35 -14.75 -0.83 13.29
CA THR A 35 -15.65 -1.93 12.95
C THR A 35 -15.18 -2.65 11.70
N TRP A 36 -14.77 -1.91 10.67
CA TRP A 36 -14.26 -2.49 9.44
C TRP A 36 -12.92 -3.23 9.64
N VAL A 37 -11.96 -2.67 10.41
CA VAL A 37 -10.68 -3.34 10.70
C VAL A 37 -10.90 -4.70 11.35
N ARG A 38 -11.85 -4.80 12.28
CA ARG A 38 -12.22 -6.08 12.92
C ARG A 38 -12.74 -7.10 11.91
N SER A 39 -13.53 -6.65 10.93
CA SER A 39 -14.03 -7.53 9.86
C SER A 39 -12.94 -7.96 8.87
N ALA A 40 -11.99 -7.07 8.57
CA ALA A 40 -10.95 -7.30 7.56
C ALA A 40 -9.87 -8.28 8.03
N ALA A 41 -9.58 -8.31 9.33
CA ALA A 41 -8.48 -9.10 9.89
C ALA A 41 -8.88 -10.49 10.42
N VAL A 42 -10.16 -10.90 10.30
CA VAL A 42 -10.69 -12.22 10.73
C VAL A 42 -10.23 -12.60 12.14
N ILE A 43 -10.33 -11.67 13.10
CA ILE A 43 -9.73 -11.86 14.42
C ILE A 43 -10.72 -12.48 15.41
N TYR A 44 -10.32 -13.57 16.07
CA TYR A 44 -11.04 -14.11 17.23
C TYR A 44 -10.94 -13.14 18.41
N ASN A 45 -12.07 -12.85 19.06
CA ASN A 45 -12.12 -11.89 20.15
C ASN A 45 -11.35 -12.42 21.38
N THR A 46 -10.13 -11.93 21.58
CA THR A 46 -9.21 -12.30 22.66
C THR A 46 -8.57 -11.05 23.24
N SER A 47 -8.08 -11.09 24.48
CA SER A 47 -7.39 -9.95 25.10
C SER A 47 -6.15 -9.50 24.31
N TYR A 48 -5.44 -10.45 23.70
CA TYR A 48 -4.32 -10.16 22.80
C TYR A 48 -4.76 -9.41 21.54
N THR A 49 -5.90 -9.81 20.97
CA THR A 49 -6.48 -9.14 19.80
C THR A 49 -6.83 -7.69 20.11
N GLU A 50 -7.42 -7.43 21.26
CA GLU A 50 -7.75 -6.06 21.66
C GLU A 50 -6.48 -5.21 21.81
N GLN A 51 -5.43 -5.73 22.45
CA GLN A 51 -4.15 -5.01 22.55
C GLN A 51 -3.55 -4.70 21.17
N ALA A 52 -3.59 -5.67 20.25
CA ALA A 52 -3.10 -5.48 18.88
C ALA A 52 -3.92 -4.43 18.12
N LEU A 53 -5.26 -4.47 18.24
CA LEU A 53 -6.16 -3.49 17.60
C LEU A 53 -5.94 -2.07 18.14
N GLN A 54 -5.77 -1.90 19.46
CA GLN A 54 -5.43 -0.60 20.03
C GLN A 54 -4.12 -0.05 19.46
N GLN A 55 -3.12 -0.91 19.24
CA GLN A 55 -1.88 -0.52 18.59
C GLN A 55 -2.11 -0.14 17.12
N VAL A 56 -2.96 -0.87 16.39
CA VAL A 56 -3.36 -0.51 15.01
C VAL A 56 -4.00 0.88 14.97
N TYR A 57 -4.98 1.16 15.85
CA TYR A 57 -5.69 2.44 15.83
C TYR A 57 -4.78 3.63 16.18
N LYS A 58 -3.75 3.40 17.00
CA LYS A 58 -2.71 4.38 17.28
C LYS A 58 -1.78 4.62 16.08
N LEU A 59 -1.45 3.57 15.33
CA LEU A 59 -0.54 3.65 14.17
C LEU A 59 -1.21 4.21 12.91
N TYR A 60 -2.53 4.05 12.79
CA TYR A 60 -3.34 4.64 11.72
C TYR A 60 -4.31 5.63 12.34
N PRO A 61 -3.88 6.85 12.72
CA PRO A 61 -4.76 7.86 13.28
C PRO A 61 -5.70 8.47 12.23
N ASP A 62 -6.73 9.17 12.67
CA ASP A 62 -7.67 9.90 11.81
C ASP A 62 -7.09 11.24 11.30
N ILE A 63 -5.91 11.16 10.67
CA ILE A 63 -5.11 12.28 10.16
C ILE A 63 -4.93 12.08 8.65
N PRO A 64 -5.60 12.87 7.79
CA PRO A 64 -5.62 12.66 6.34
C PRO A 64 -4.25 12.64 5.68
N GLU A 65 -3.29 13.42 6.18
CA GLU A 65 -1.93 13.54 5.67
C GLU A 65 -1.12 12.25 5.85
N GLN A 66 -1.53 11.39 6.80
CA GLN A 66 -0.90 10.10 7.07
C GLN A 66 -1.55 8.94 6.30
N GLY A 67 -2.64 9.20 5.57
CA GLY A 67 -3.34 8.20 4.77
C GLY A 67 -2.84 8.08 3.33
N SER A 68 -3.17 6.97 2.67
CA SER A 68 -2.86 6.71 1.25
C SER A 68 -4.03 7.16 0.35
N PRO A 69 -3.84 7.75 -0.84
CA PRO A 69 -2.58 7.98 -1.52
C PRO A 69 -1.60 8.85 -0.71
N TYR A 70 -0.37 8.35 -0.55
CA TYR A 70 0.65 9.04 0.24
C TYR A 70 1.22 10.21 -0.55
N TYR A 71 1.82 11.17 0.15
CA TYR A 71 2.57 12.22 -0.51
C TYR A 71 3.67 11.62 -1.40
N ASN A 72 3.68 12.03 -2.66
CA ASN A 72 4.69 11.69 -3.62
C ASN A 72 5.01 12.92 -4.47
N ALA A 73 6.28 13.30 -4.53
CA ALA A 73 6.68 14.49 -5.25
C ALA A 73 6.41 14.33 -6.76
N GLU A 74 5.90 15.40 -7.35
CA GLU A 74 5.78 15.51 -8.80
C GLU A 74 7.16 15.48 -9.47
N THR A 75 7.26 14.86 -10.64
CA THR A 75 8.47 14.86 -11.48
C THR A 75 8.09 15.16 -12.94
N PRO A 76 9.05 15.36 -13.87
CA PRO A 76 8.72 15.55 -15.29
C PRO A 76 7.89 14.43 -15.90
N THR A 77 7.98 13.21 -15.36
CA THR A 77 7.25 12.03 -15.85
C THR A 77 6.13 11.57 -14.92
N SER A 78 6.17 11.95 -13.64
CA SER A 78 5.20 11.54 -12.63
C SER A 78 4.30 12.70 -12.23
N ALA A 79 2.97 12.51 -12.26
CA ALA A 79 2.01 13.38 -11.59
C ALA A 79 2.26 13.48 -10.07
N GLY A 80 2.98 12.51 -9.49
CA GLY A 80 3.10 12.40 -8.05
C GLY A 80 1.74 12.22 -7.39
N MET A 81 1.64 12.73 -6.16
CA MET A 81 0.43 12.87 -5.38
C MET A 81 0.64 14.06 -4.43
N THR A 82 0.35 15.26 -4.95
CA THR A 82 0.57 16.55 -4.27
C THR A 82 -0.72 17.27 -3.93
N THR A 83 -1.88 16.66 -4.21
CA THR A 83 -3.19 17.22 -3.87
C THR A 83 -3.35 17.40 -2.37
N ASP A 84 -4.23 18.33 -1.96
CA ASP A 84 -4.60 18.64 -0.58
C ASP A 84 -4.51 17.42 0.35
N LEU A 85 -3.36 17.26 1.00
CA LEU A 85 -3.06 16.10 1.84
C LEU A 85 -3.98 16.06 3.06
N GLY A 86 -4.46 17.24 3.48
CA GLY A 86 -5.39 17.43 4.59
C GLY A 86 -6.85 17.15 4.23
N SER A 87 -7.17 16.94 2.95
CA SER A 87 -8.52 16.57 2.57
C SER A 87 -8.87 15.18 3.10
N ARG A 88 -9.95 15.13 3.89
CA ARG A 88 -10.60 13.89 4.34
C ARG A 88 -11.32 13.16 3.21
N LYS A 89 -11.69 13.90 2.16
CA LYS A 89 -12.44 13.40 1.01
C LYS A 89 -11.49 13.21 -0.17
N TYR A 90 -11.73 12.17 -0.95
CA TYR A 90 -10.84 11.77 -2.02
C TYR A 90 -11.62 11.59 -3.32
N SER A 91 -11.80 12.64 -4.13
CA SER A 91 -12.61 12.56 -5.35
C SER A 91 -12.21 11.38 -6.26
N PRO A 92 -13.17 10.61 -6.79
CA PRO A 92 -14.63 10.78 -6.72
C PRO A 92 -15.29 10.15 -5.48
N LEU A 93 -14.50 9.74 -4.49
CA LEU A 93 -14.92 9.07 -3.27
C LEU A 93 -15.15 10.10 -2.14
N GLU A 94 -16.39 10.21 -1.70
CA GLU A 94 -16.82 11.16 -0.66
C GLU A 94 -16.83 10.52 0.75
N SER A 95 -15.79 9.77 1.10
CA SER A 95 -15.67 9.08 2.40
C SER A 95 -14.54 9.66 3.23
N ASN A 96 -14.82 9.99 4.50
CA ASN A 96 -13.88 10.65 5.41
C ASN A 96 -12.72 9.76 5.87
N GLN A 97 -12.88 8.44 5.82
CA GLN A 97 -11.84 7.50 6.26
C GLN A 97 -11.18 6.75 5.10
N TYR A 98 -11.48 7.13 3.84
CA TYR A 98 -10.94 6.44 2.67
C TYR A 98 -9.41 6.35 2.74
N LYS A 99 -8.72 7.48 2.93
CA LYS A 99 -7.25 7.49 2.93
C LYS A 99 -6.63 6.66 4.06
N ARG A 100 -7.27 6.71 5.23
CA ARG A 100 -6.88 5.93 6.41
C ARG A 100 -7.07 4.43 6.17
N SER A 101 -8.20 4.04 5.57
CA SER A 101 -8.49 2.64 5.21
C SER A 101 -7.54 2.12 4.13
N ALA A 102 -7.17 2.96 3.16
CA ALA A 102 -6.19 2.62 2.14
C ALA A 102 -4.80 2.37 2.74
N ALA A 103 -4.34 3.25 3.64
CA ALA A 103 -3.07 3.08 4.34
C ALA A 103 -3.04 1.77 5.15
N PHE A 104 -4.07 1.54 5.98
CA PHE A 104 -4.16 0.32 6.77
C PHE A 104 -4.19 -0.93 5.90
N PHE A 105 -5.06 -0.98 4.87
CA PHE A 105 -5.20 -2.18 4.03
C PHE A 105 -3.93 -2.47 3.22
N GLY A 106 -3.32 -1.43 2.64
CA GLY A 106 -2.08 -1.56 1.89
C GLY A 106 -0.95 -2.13 2.74
N ASP A 107 -0.82 -1.64 3.98
CA ASP A 107 0.17 -2.15 4.90
C ASP A 107 -0.14 -3.56 5.40
N PHE A 108 -1.38 -3.80 5.82
CA PHE A 108 -1.83 -5.08 6.36
C PHE A 108 -1.69 -6.21 5.34
N THR A 109 -2.12 -6.00 4.10
CA THR A 109 -2.15 -7.04 3.06
C THR A 109 -0.83 -7.15 2.30
N PHE A 110 -0.10 -6.05 2.08
CA PHE A 110 1.07 -6.05 1.18
C PHE A 110 2.37 -5.68 1.89
N GLN A 111 2.47 -4.49 2.51
CA GLN A 111 3.76 -4.02 3.04
C GLN A 111 4.28 -4.84 4.23
N ALA A 112 3.40 -5.21 5.17
CA ALA A 112 3.76 -6.04 6.31
C ALA A 112 4.24 -7.43 5.86
N HIS A 113 3.58 -8.00 4.86
CA HIS A 113 3.96 -9.29 4.28
C HIS A 113 5.31 -9.22 3.56
N ARG A 114 5.53 -8.19 2.73
CA ARG A 114 6.83 -7.94 2.09
C ARG A 114 7.95 -7.79 3.11
N ARG A 115 7.78 -6.92 4.12
CA ARG A 115 8.80 -6.71 5.16
C ARG A 115 9.08 -7.98 5.97
N THR A 116 8.04 -8.75 6.29
CA THR A 116 8.17 -10.03 7.01
C THR A 116 8.91 -11.08 6.18
N TYR A 117 8.58 -11.20 4.90
CA TYR A 117 9.27 -12.10 3.98
C TYR A 117 10.74 -11.71 3.83
N LEU A 118 11.04 -10.44 3.55
CA LEU A 118 12.40 -9.95 3.38
C LEU A 118 13.24 -10.19 4.64
N LYS A 119 12.70 -9.91 5.83
CA LYS A 119 13.37 -10.21 7.11
C LYS A 119 13.71 -11.70 7.25
N ALA A 120 12.86 -12.58 6.73
CA ALA A 120 13.10 -14.02 6.76
C ALA A 120 14.13 -14.46 5.70
N ALA A 121 14.12 -13.85 4.52
CA ALA A 121 15.08 -14.10 3.44
C ALA A 121 16.51 -13.63 3.79
N THR A 122 16.63 -12.62 4.65
CA THR A 122 17.93 -12.07 5.09
C THR A 122 18.42 -12.62 6.44
N LEU A 123 17.85 -13.72 6.94
CA LEU A 123 18.31 -14.33 8.19
C LEU A 123 19.78 -14.77 8.07
N GLY A 124 20.55 -14.65 9.15
CA GLY A 124 22.01 -14.79 9.11
C GLY A 124 22.53 -16.14 8.60
N TRP A 125 21.72 -17.20 8.71
CA TRP A 125 22.01 -18.56 8.27
C TRP A 125 21.60 -18.86 6.82
N LYS A 126 21.00 -17.90 6.10
CA LYS A 126 20.69 -18.02 4.66
C LYS A 126 21.94 -17.78 3.83
N THR A 127 22.19 -18.66 2.85
CA THR A 127 23.28 -18.55 1.89
C THR A 127 23.07 -17.34 0.96
N ASN A 128 21.84 -17.09 0.50
CA ASN A 128 21.53 -15.98 -0.39
C ASN A 128 21.13 -14.68 0.34
N LYS A 129 21.42 -14.51 1.63
CA LYS A 129 21.01 -13.32 2.40
C LYS A 129 21.48 -11.97 1.81
N ASN A 130 22.58 -11.98 1.07
CA ASN A 130 23.13 -10.81 0.38
C ASN A 130 22.58 -10.62 -1.04
N ASN A 131 21.79 -11.58 -1.53
CA ASN A 131 21.15 -11.59 -2.85
C ASN A 131 19.65 -11.32 -2.72
N VAL A 132 19.28 -10.35 -1.88
CA VAL A 132 17.90 -9.96 -1.63
C VAL A 132 17.77 -8.47 -1.92
N TRP A 133 16.92 -8.12 -2.88
CA TRP A 133 16.64 -6.73 -3.25
C TRP A 133 15.16 -6.43 -3.10
N SER A 134 14.85 -5.17 -2.78
CA SER A 134 13.50 -4.67 -2.71
C SER A 134 13.46 -3.25 -3.22
N PHE A 135 12.37 -2.90 -3.89
CA PHE A 135 12.07 -1.53 -4.29
C PHE A 135 10.61 -1.22 -3.94
N GLU A 136 10.28 0.06 -3.95
CA GLU A 136 8.92 0.56 -3.79
C GLU A 136 8.57 1.35 -5.05
N PHE A 137 7.54 0.91 -5.77
CA PHE A 137 7.12 1.55 -7.01
C PHE A 137 6.27 2.79 -6.71
N LYS A 138 6.71 3.96 -7.21
CA LYS A 138 6.06 5.26 -6.93
C LYS A 138 5.67 6.03 -8.19
N GLN A 139 5.88 5.45 -9.37
CA GLN A 139 5.58 6.17 -10.61
C GLN A 139 4.06 6.24 -10.81
N ASN A 140 3.56 7.44 -11.02
CA ASN A 140 2.17 7.72 -11.37
C ASN A 140 2.21 8.67 -12.56
N ASP A 141 2.04 8.20 -13.79
CA ASP A 141 2.24 9.05 -14.97
C ASP A 141 1.39 10.33 -14.94
N LYS A 142 1.86 11.39 -15.61
CA LYS A 142 1.06 12.60 -15.80
C LYS A 142 -0.28 12.27 -16.48
N PHE A 143 -1.38 12.91 -16.05
CA PHE A 143 -2.73 12.79 -16.64
C PHE A 143 -2.85 13.42 -18.05
N ALA A 144 -1.87 13.19 -18.93
CA ALA A 144 -1.92 13.60 -20.33
C ALA A 144 -2.86 12.68 -21.12
N SER A 145 -3.23 13.05 -22.35
CA SER A 145 -4.12 12.27 -23.23
C SER A 145 -3.69 10.81 -23.44
N ASN A 146 -2.39 10.53 -23.32
CA ASN A 146 -1.80 9.18 -23.38
C ASN A 146 -1.18 8.73 -22.06
N GLY A 147 -1.34 9.50 -20.99
CA GLY A 147 -0.74 9.23 -19.70
C GLY A 147 -1.55 8.21 -18.92
N THR A 148 -0.87 7.31 -18.20
CA THR A 148 -1.52 6.21 -17.47
C THR A 148 -1.82 6.52 -16.00
N GLY A 149 -1.69 7.80 -15.64
CA GLY A 149 -1.86 8.34 -14.29
C GLY A 149 -3.22 8.05 -13.68
N SER A 150 -3.25 7.91 -12.36
CA SER A 150 -4.45 7.62 -11.59
C SER A 150 -4.55 8.51 -10.36
N PRO A 151 -5.77 8.96 -9.99
CA PRO A 151 -5.98 9.53 -8.67
C PRO A 151 -5.64 8.50 -7.58
N LEU A 152 -5.64 7.20 -7.84
CA LEU A 152 -5.26 6.22 -6.82
C LEU A 152 -3.76 6.21 -6.47
N GLY A 153 -2.95 7.07 -7.10
CA GLY A 153 -1.50 7.12 -6.90
C GLY A 153 -0.81 5.95 -7.60
N ALA A 154 0.30 5.48 -7.04
CA ALA A 154 0.93 4.24 -7.49
C ALA A 154 0.18 3.06 -6.85
N TYR A 155 -1.04 2.80 -7.36
CA TYR A 155 -1.94 1.79 -6.82
C TYR A 155 -1.54 0.36 -7.22
N HIS A 156 -2.13 -0.64 -6.57
CA HIS A 156 -1.89 -2.05 -6.87
C HIS A 156 -1.98 -2.40 -8.37
N GLY A 157 -0.90 -2.94 -8.93
CA GLY A 157 -0.83 -3.37 -10.34
C GLY A 157 -0.58 -2.24 -11.35
N SER A 158 -0.39 -0.99 -10.92
CA SER A 158 -0.08 0.13 -11.83
C SER A 158 1.27 -0.04 -12.54
N GLU A 159 2.21 -0.73 -11.91
CA GLU A 159 3.55 -1.04 -12.40
C GLU A 159 3.54 -2.04 -13.56
N LEU A 160 2.51 -2.87 -13.68
CA LEU A 160 2.40 -3.88 -14.74
C LEU A 160 2.50 -3.26 -16.14
N LYS A 161 2.00 -2.03 -16.31
CA LYS A 161 2.09 -1.27 -17.56
C LYS A 161 3.54 -1.02 -17.96
N TYR A 162 4.44 -0.82 -17.01
CA TYR A 162 5.86 -0.54 -17.27
C TYR A 162 6.67 -1.79 -17.56
N PHE A 163 6.25 -2.94 -17.03
CA PHE A 163 6.92 -4.22 -17.26
C PHE A 163 6.45 -4.93 -18.53
N PHE A 164 5.15 -4.83 -18.84
CA PHE A 164 4.51 -5.65 -19.87
C PHE A 164 3.98 -4.85 -21.07
N VAL A 165 3.74 -3.55 -20.95
CA VAL A 165 3.27 -2.70 -22.06
C VAL A 165 4.42 -1.83 -22.55
N ARG A 166 4.71 -1.88 -23.85
CA ARG A 166 5.75 -1.02 -24.43
C ARG A 166 5.25 0.43 -24.54
N PRO A 167 6.14 1.43 -24.45
CA PRO A 167 5.80 2.84 -24.67
C PRO A 167 5.16 3.15 -26.04
N ASP A 168 5.25 2.24 -27.00
CA ASP A 168 4.69 2.36 -28.35
C ASP A 168 3.37 1.60 -28.56
N GLY A 169 2.74 1.14 -27.47
CA GLY A 169 1.43 0.48 -27.52
C GLY A 169 1.44 -0.98 -27.98
N ARG A 170 2.61 -1.58 -28.25
CA ARG A 170 2.71 -3.01 -28.59
C ARG A 170 2.74 -3.88 -27.33
N GLN A 171 1.86 -4.88 -27.25
CA GLN A 171 1.94 -5.94 -26.25
C GLN A 171 3.05 -6.94 -26.64
N LYS A 172 3.78 -7.46 -25.65
CA LYS A 172 4.75 -8.55 -25.89
C LYS A 172 4.03 -9.87 -26.10
#